data_AF-E4WT82-F1
#
_entry.id   AF-E4WT82-F1
#
_cell.length_a   1.000
_cell.length_b   1.000
_cell.length_c   1.000
_cell.angle_alpha   90.00
_cell.angle_beta   90.00
_cell.angle_gamma   90.00
#
_symmetry.space_group_name_H-M   'P 1'
#
loop_
_entity.id
_entity.type
_entity.pdbx_description
1 polymer ?
#
loop_
_entity_poly.entity_id
_entity_poly.type
_entity_poly.pdbx_seq_one_letter_code
_entity_poly.pdbx_strand_id
1 'polypeptide(L)'
;MVCNSDKDCLNDGVCIVRTGRKMCFCTKFFTGSNCQNNEYHYGYGFDQENKTTSSSLAETNFPRIAIYILVFFLIGLIFGLILHIRKLFRKLTEKNQQLRKNYQMILSHESSRKDQILP
;
A
#
# COMPACT_ATOMS: atom_id res chain seq x y z
N MET A 1 42.25 1.07 31.07
CA MET A 1 41.53 1.26 29.80
C MET A 1 42.24 2.37 29.04
N VAL A 2 42.73 2.09 27.83
CA VAL A 2 43.51 3.06 27.03
C VAL A 2 42.61 3.65 25.95
N CYS A 3 42.68 4.97 25.76
CA CYS A 3 42.00 5.70 24.71
C CYS A 3 43.01 6.09 23.63
N ASN A 4 42.73 5.79 22.37
CA ASN A 4 43.53 6.23 21.24
C ASN A 4 42.60 6.85 20.19
N SER A 5 42.59 8.19 20.10
CA SER A 5 41.73 8.93 19.17
C SER A 5 41.86 8.41 17.74
N ASP A 6 43.08 8.21 17.22
CA ASP A 6 43.31 7.80 15.83
C ASP A 6 42.77 6.42 15.47
N LYS A 7 42.64 5.53 16.47
CA LYS A 7 42.15 4.16 16.26
C LYS A 7 40.69 3.98 16.61
N ASP A 8 40.19 4.81 17.52
CA ASP A 8 38.94 4.57 18.21
C ASP A 8 37.84 5.56 17.81
N CYS A 9 38.24 6.75 17.38
CA CYS A 9 37.35 7.82 16.99
C CYS A 9 37.73 8.29 15.58
N LEU A 10 36.83 8.10 14.62
CA LEU A 10 37.05 8.51 13.24
C LEU A 10 36.85 10.02 13.07
N ASN A 11 37.24 10.55 11.91
CA ASN A 11 36.98 11.93 11.50
C ASN A 11 37.44 12.98 12.54
N ASP A 12 38.66 12.84 13.04
CA ASP A 12 39.29 13.73 14.04
C ASP A 12 38.53 13.81 15.38
N GLY A 13 37.71 12.80 15.70
CA GLY A 13 37.05 12.69 17.00
C GLY A 13 38.04 12.50 18.16
N VAL A 14 37.73 13.05 19.33
CA VAL A 14 38.58 12.96 20.52
C VAL A 14 38.13 11.82 21.43
N CYS A 15 39.01 10.86 21.68
CA CYS A 15 38.74 9.77 22.61
C CYS A 15 38.90 10.23 24.06
N ILE A 16 37.86 10.04 24.88
CA ILE A 16 37.87 10.31 26.31
C ILE A 16 37.42 9.10 27.12
N VAL A 17 37.95 8.96 28.34
CA VAL A 17 37.49 7.94 29.29
C VAL A 17 36.66 8.62 30.38
N ARG A 18 35.37 8.26 30.48
CA ARG A 18 34.45 8.76 31.49
C ARG A 18 33.82 7.59 32.23
N THR A 19 33.84 7.61 33.56
CA THR A 19 33.25 6.53 34.40
C THR A 19 33.76 5.13 34.05
N GLY A 20 35.05 5.01 33.70
CA GLY A 20 35.65 3.73 33.30
C GLY A 20 35.17 3.19 31.93
N ARG A 21 34.45 4.00 31.15
CA ARG A 21 34.05 3.71 29.77
C ARG A 21 34.69 4.69 28.82
N LYS A 22 34.96 4.23 27.61
CA LYS A 22 35.52 5.03 26.53
C LYS A 22 34.41 5.60 25.67
N MET A 23 34.53 6.87 25.33
CA MET A 23 33.59 7.62 24.50
C MET A 23 34.38 8.47 23.51
N CYS A 24 33.81 8.69 22.33
CA CYS A 24 34.33 9.65 21.36
C CYS A 24 33.54 10.95 21.44
N PHE A 25 34.25 12.06 21.54
CA PHE A 25 33.70 13.39 21.33
C PHE A 25 33.92 13.77 19.86
N CYS A 26 32.83 13.82 19.10
CA CYS A 26 32.91 14.02 17.67
C CYS A 26 33.10 15.48 17.29
N THR A 27 33.86 15.70 16.23
CA THR A 27 34.02 16.99 15.58
C THR A 27 32.69 17.43 14.95
N LYS A 28 32.58 18.73 14.69
CA LYS A 28 31.36 19.31 14.12
C LYS A 28 31.00 18.59 12.82
N PHE A 29 29.72 18.27 12.66
CA PHE A 29 29.17 17.52 11.52
C PHE A 29 29.52 16.03 11.50
N PHE A 30 30.01 15.45 12.60
CA PHE A 30 30.17 14.01 12.73
C PHE A 30 29.45 13.46 13.97
N THR A 31 28.81 12.30 13.84
CA THR A 31 28.02 11.67 14.91
C THR A 31 28.20 10.15 14.97
N GLY A 32 27.58 9.54 15.99
CA GLY A 32 27.66 8.12 16.33
C GLY A 32 28.83 7.78 17.26
N SER A 33 28.87 6.54 17.74
CA SER A 33 29.75 6.14 18.88
C SER A 33 31.24 6.33 18.61
N ASN A 34 31.66 6.18 17.36
CA ASN A 34 33.05 6.35 16.92
C ASN A 34 33.17 7.48 15.88
N CYS A 35 32.20 8.40 15.82
CA CYS A 35 32.21 9.54 14.89
C CYS A 35 32.25 9.12 13.40
N GLN A 36 31.66 7.97 13.06
CA GLN A 36 31.67 7.41 11.70
C GLN A 36 30.59 7.97 10.78
N ASN A 37 29.63 8.75 11.31
CA ASN A 37 28.53 9.31 10.52
C ASN A 37 28.84 10.76 10.20
N ASN A 38 28.72 11.17 8.94
CA ASN A 38 28.86 12.56 8.54
C ASN A 38 27.49 13.24 8.56
N GLU A 39 27.21 13.96 9.63
CA GLU A 39 26.01 14.76 9.83
C GLU A 39 26.28 16.21 9.40
N TYR A 40 26.62 16.40 8.12
CA TYR A 40 26.58 17.73 7.50
C TYR A 40 25.12 18.16 7.34
N HIS A 41 24.45 18.51 8.43
CA HIS A 41 23.27 19.34 8.35
C HIS A 41 23.74 20.76 8.03
N TYR A 42 23.64 21.14 6.76
CA TYR A 42 23.74 22.53 6.33
C TYR A 42 22.78 23.37 7.19
N GLY A 43 23.36 24.16 8.08
CA GLY A 43 22.60 25.02 8.98
C GLY A 43 21.81 26.04 8.16
N TYR A 44 20.49 25.99 8.31
CA TYR A 44 19.61 27.13 8.11
C TYR A 44 18.58 27.09 9.24
N GLY A 45 18.72 27.99 10.22
CA GLY A 45 17.54 28.43 10.96
C GLY A 45 16.68 29.21 9.98
N PHE A 46 15.47 28.74 9.71
CA PHE A 46 14.46 29.52 8.99
C PHE A 46 13.06 29.06 9.40
N ASP A 47 12.30 29.99 9.96
CA ASP A 47 10.87 29.87 10.22
C ASP A 47 10.09 29.75 8.90
N GLN A 48 9.13 28.82 8.88
CA GLN A 48 7.99 28.59 7.96
C GLN A 48 8.02 28.97 6.45
N GLU A 49 7.25 28.16 5.71
CA GLU A 49 6.37 28.55 4.58
C GLU A 49 6.78 28.06 3.16
N ASN A 50 6.04 27.04 2.69
CA ASN A 50 5.71 26.67 1.30
C ASN A 50 6.81 26.72 0.21
N LYS A 51 7.33 25.53 -0.19
CA LYS A 51 7.65 25.27 -1.62
C LYS A 51 7.67 23.79 -2.00
N THR A 52 6.82 23.44 -2.95
CA THR A 52 6.61 22.12 -3.54
C THR A 52 7.66 21.78 -4.61
N THR A 53 8.00 20.48 -4.72
CA THR A 53 8.40 19.72 -5.93
C THR A 53 9.90 19.58 -6.27
N SER A 54 10.50 18.43 -5.95
CA SER A 54 10.89 17.39 -6.95
C SER A 54 11.61 16.18 -6.31
N SER A 55 10.90 15.05 -6.31
CA SER A 55 11.35 13.65 -6.40
C SER A 55 12.78 13.27 -5.99
N SER A 56 12.92 12.66 -4.81
CA SER A 56 13.83 11.54 -4.58
C SER A 56 13.02 10.32 -4.14
N LEU A 57 13.34 9.17 -4.73
CA LEU A 57 12.66 7.89 -4.54
C LEU A 57 12.55 7.54 -3.05
N ALA A 58 11.33 7.20 -2.63
CA ALA A 58 10.94 6.96 -1.26
C ALA A 58 11.61 5.71 -0.65
N GLU A 59 12.49 5.91 0.33
CA GLU A 59 12.72 4.95 1.42
C GLU A 59 12.33 5.59 2.75
N THR A 60 11.04 5.83 2.90
CA THR A 60 10.44 6.01 4.22
C THR A 60 9.61 4.77 4.48
N ASN A 61 9.34 4.39 5.74
CA ASN A 61 8.36 3.33 6.06
C ASN A 61 6.89 3.75 5.74
N PHE A 62 6.72 4.77 4.91
CA PHE A 62 5.46 5.31 4.39
C PHE A 62 4.80 4.52 3.24
N PRO A 63 5.43 3.57 2.50
CA PRO A 63 4.74 2.79 1.48
C PRO A 63 3.82 1.75 2.10
N ARG A 64 4.03 1.33 3.35
CA ARG A 64 3.20 0.27 3.96
C ARG A 64 1.76 0.73 4.15
N ILE A 65 1.55 1.94 4.69
CA ILE A 65 0.19 2.49 4.87
C ILE A 65 -0.47 2.72 3.51
N ALA A 66 0.25 3.26 2.54
CA ALA A 66 -0.25 3.42 1.17
C ALA A 66 -0.64 2.06 0.54
N ILE A 67 0.16 1.01 0.74
CA ILE A 67 -0.15 -0.35 0.29
C ILE A 67 -1.41 -0.87 0.98
N TYR A 68 -1.57 -0.71 2.30
CA TYR A 68 -2.78 -1.15 3.00
C TYR A 68 -4.03 -0.43 2.49
N ILE A 69 -3.93 0.88 2.24
CA ILE A 69 -5.02 1.67 1.67
C ILE A 69 -5.38 1.17 0.27
N LEU A 70 -4.38 0.97 -0.60
CA LEU A 70 -4.59 0.43 -1.94
C LEU A 70 -5.23 -0.96 -1.90
N VAL A 71 -4.74 -1.85 -1.04
CA VAL A 71 -5.30 -3.20 -0.86
C VAL A 71 -6.75 -3.13 -0.37
N PHE A 72 -7.06 -2.25 0.58
CA PHE A 72 -8.42 -2.05 1.07
C PHE A 72 -9.37 -1.58 -0.04
N PHE A 73 -8.94 -0.61 -0.86
CA PHE A 73 -9.71 -0.17 -2.03
C PHE A 73 -9.92 -1.30 -3.05
N LEU A 74 -8.88 -2.09 -3.35
CA LEU A 74 -9.00 -3.21 -4.27
C LEU A 74 -9.98 -4.29 -3.75
N ILE A 75 -9.92 -4.62 -2.46
CA ILE A 75 -10.86 -5.55 -1.82
C ILE A 75 -12.29 -5.00 -1.92
N GLY A 76 -12.48 -3.70 -1.66
CA GLY A 76 -13.78 -3.03 -1.79
C GLY A 76 -14.34 -3.11 -3.21
N LEU A 77 -13.50 -2.86 -4.23
CA LEU A 77 -13.90 -2.99 -5.63
C LEU A 77 -14.27 -4.43 -5.99
N ILE A 78 -13.47 -5.41 -5.57
CA ILE A 78 -13.75 -6.83 -5.82
C ILE A 78 -15.07 -7.23 -5.16
N PHE A 79 -15.29 -6.86 -3.89
CA PHE A 79 -16.54 -7.15 -3.20
C PHE A 79 -17.75 -6.47 -3.87
N GLY A 80 -17.59 -5.21 -4.28
CA GLY A 80 -18.60 -4.48 -5.04
C GLY A 80 -18.94 -5.16 -6.37
N LEU A 81 -17.93 -5.60 -7.12
CA LEU A 81 -18.12 -6.36 -8.36
C LEU A 81 -18.82 -7.68 -8.11
N ILE A 82 -18.45 -8.43 -7.06
CA ILE A 82 -19.12 -9.68 -6.68
C ILE A 82 -20.60 -9.43 -6.39
N LEU A 83 -20.93 -8.41 -5.59
CA LEU A 83 -22.33 -8.06 -5.31
C LEU A 83 -23.08 -7.63 -6.58
N HIS A 84 -22.43 -6.86 -7.44
CA HIS A 84 -23.00 -6.42 -8.71
C HIS A 84 -23.27 -7.61 -9.66
N ILE A 85 -22.30 -8.53 -9.79
CA ILE A 85 -22.44 -9.76 -10.57
C ILE A 85 -23.57 -10.63 -10.00
N ARG A 86 -23.66 -10.79 -8.67
CA ARG A 86 -24.77 -11.53 -8.04
C ARG A 86 -26.12 -10.89 -8.35
N LYS A 87 -26.20 -9.56 -8.34
CA LYS A 87 -27.42 -8.81 -8.71
C LYS A 87 -27.78 -9.00 -10.19
N LEU A 88 -26.79 -8.94 -11.08
CA LEU A 88 -26.99 -9.21 -12.51
C LEU A 88 -27.46 -10.65 -12.75
N PHE A 89 -26.84 -11.61 -12.07
CA PHE A 89 -27.20 -13.01 -12.19
C PHE A 89 -28.63 -13.27 -11.73
N ARG A 90 -29.09 -12.66 -10.62
CA ARG A 90 -30.50 -12.73 -10.18
C ARG A 90 -31.46 -12.23 -11.25
N LYS A 91 -31.19 -11.05 -11.83
CA LYS A 91 -32.01 -10.51 -12.93
C LYS A 91 -31.99 -11.42 -14.17
N LEU A 92 -30.83 -11.99 -14.49
CA LEU A 92 -30.69 -12.92 -15.61
C LEU A 92 -31.50 -14.21 -15.36
N THR A 93 -31.47 -14.74 -14.12
CA THR A 93 -32.26 -15.91 -13.76
C THR A 93 -33.76 -15.66 -13.83
N GLU A 94 -34.24 -14.48 -13.40
CA GLU A 94 -35.65 -14.09 -13.50
C GLU A 94 -36.11 -14.03 -14.96
N LYS A 95 -35.34 -13.33 -15.82
CA LYS A 95 -35.64 -13.25 -17.26
C LYS A 95 -35.62 -14.63 -17.93
N ASN A 96 -34.62 -15.46 -17.63
CA ASN A 96 -34.51 -16.81 -18.17
C ASN A 96 -35.68 -17.69 -17.73
N GLN A 97 -36.12 -17.56 -16.48
CA GLN A 97 -37.27 -18.31 -15.98
C GLN A 97 -38.56 -17.87 -16.67
N GLN A 98 -38.74 -16.57 -16.90
CA GLN A 98 -39.89 -16.05 -17.65
C GLN A 98 -39.89 -16.53 -19.11
N LEU A 99 -38.73 -16.52 -19.76
CA LEU A 99 -38.58 -17.04 -21.13
C LEU A 99 -38.94 -18.53 -21.21
N ARG A 100 -38.53 -19.34 -20.21
CA ARG A 100 -38.90 -20.76 -20.14
C ARG A 100 -40.41 -20.96 -20.01
N LYS A 101 -41.10 -20.18 -19.17
CA LYS A 101 -42.57 -20.24 -19.04
C LYS A 101 -43.28 -19.87 -20.34
N ASN A 102 -42.82 -18.80 -21.01
CA ASN A 102 -43.36 -18.38 -22.30
C ASN A 102 -43.17 -19.47 -23.38
N TYR A 103 -41.98 -20.07 -23.44
CA TYR A 103 -41.69 -21.15 -24.38
C TYR A 103 -42.58 -22.39 -24.16
N GLN A 104 -42.78 -22.79 -22.90
CA GLN A 104 -43.66 -23.91 -22.55
C GLN A 104 -45.12 -23.67 -22.96
N MET A 105 -45.63 -22.45 -22.75
CA MET A 105 -46.99 -22.07 -23.14
C MET A 105 -47.20 -22.15 -24.67
N ILE A 106 -46.21 -21.72 -25.45
CA ILE A 106 -46.25 -21.79 -26.92
C ILE A 106 -46.31 -23.25 -27.37
N LEU A 107 -45.48 -24.12 -26.79
CA LEU A 107 -45.48 -25.56 -27.12
C LEU A 107 -46.82 -26.24 -26.81
N SER A 108 -47.46 -25.94 -25.67
CA SER A 108 -48.77 -26.50 -25.34
C SER A 108 -49.86 -26.06 -26.32
N HIS A 109 -49.83 -24.78 -26.73
CA HIS A 109 -50.77 -24.27 -27.72
C HIS A 109 -50.56 -24.87 -29.10
N GLU A 110 -49.31 -25.18 -29.47
CA GLU A 110 -48.99 -25.86 -30.72
C GLU A 110 -49.43 -27.33 -30.71
N SER A 111 -49.27 -28.05 -29.59
CA SER A 111 -49.77 -29.42 -29.45
C SER A 111 -51.30 -29.47 -29.59
N SER A 112 -52.02 -28.61 -28.87
CA SER A 112 -53.49 -28.56 -28.95
C SER A 112 -53.99 -28.22 -30.35
N ARG A 113 -53.23 -27.45 -31.13
CA ARG A 113 -53.58 -27.14 -32.52
C ARG A 113 -53.39 -28.35 -33.44
N LYS A 114 -52.38 -29.19 -33.22
CA LYS A 114 -52.13 -30.40 -34.02
C LYS A 114 -53.21 -31.46 -33.79
N ASP A 115 -53.65 -31.63 -32.54
CA ASP A 115 -54.72 -32.58 -32.20
C ASP A 115 -56.07 -32.20 -32.83
N GLN A 116 -56.31 -30.91 -33.09
CA GLN A 116 -57.53 -30.43 -33.71
C GLN A 116 -57.54 -30.55 -35.25
N ILE A 117 -56.40 -30.88 -35.85
CA ILE A 117 -56.21 -30.98 -37.32
C ILE A 117 -56.13 -32.45 -37.78
N LEU A 118 -56.05 -33.43 -36.87
CA LEU A 118 -55.98 -34.85 -37.22
C LEU A 118 -57.36 -35.54 -37.09
N PRO A 119 -58.03 -35.89 -38.20
CA PRO A 119 -59.30 -36.62 -38.21
C PRO A 119 -59.16 -38.13 -37.94
#